data_AF-A0A1H7WXQ6-F1
#
_entry.id   AF-A0A1H7WXQ6-F1
#
_cell.length_a   1.000
_cell.length_b   1.000
_cell.length_c   1.000
_cell.angle_alpha   90.00
_cell.angle_beta   90.00
_cell.angle_gamma   90.00
#
_symmetry.space_group_name_H-M   'P 1'
#
loop_
_entity.id
_entity.type
_entity.pdbx_description
1 polymer ?
#
loop_
_entity_poly.entity_id
_entity_poly.type
_entity_poly.pdbx_seq_one_letter_code
_entity_poly.pdbx_strand_id
1 'polypeptide(L)'
;MYYGGRLLSHYEANEFEDRTDDLINVLTTNRNAVIVMDSDIRKPKGRINKTKMRVRNEFEKAGLYCWVTKGKEIENYLSAEAISNAFGTTLQQVERYELFPEYISKTCKNFENKKVDVARKISPYITYNNSVGILDLKDSVLKVYFEIKRWNPGEV
;
A
#
# COMPACT_ATOMS: atom_id res chain seq x y z
N MET A 1 12.01 -6.04 -5.21
CA MET A 1 11.82 -5.17 -6.39
C MET A 1 10.47 -4.48 -6.25
N TYR A 2 10.43 -3.15 -6.23
CA TYR A 2 9.18 -2.38 -6.09
C TYR A 2 8.69 -1.94 -7.47
N TYR A 3 7.43 -2.21 -7.79
CA TYR A 3 6.79 -1.78 -9.04
C TYR A 3 5.62 -0.85 -8.69
N GLY A 4 5.63 0.39 -9.16
CA GLY A 4 4.58 1.39 -8.91
C GLY A 4 4.20 2.12 -10.20
N GLY A 5 2.89 2.34 -10.43
CA GLY A 5 2.36 3.07 -11.58
C GLY A 5 1.03 2.54 -12.12
N ARG A 6 0.64 2.97 -13.32
CA ARG A 6 -0.61 2.64 -14.06
C ARG A 6 -0.75 1.18 -14.49
N LEU A 7 0.06 0.28 -13.92
CA LEU A 7 0.29 -1.10 -14.35
C LEU A 7 -0.65 -2.13 -13.69
N LEU A 8 -1.74 -1.69 -13.05
CA LEU A 8 -2.70 -2.61 -12.40
C LEU A 8 -3.50 -3.49 -13.37
N SER A 9 -3.76 -3.01 -14.58
CA SER A 9 -4.39 -3.80 -15.65
C SER A 9 -3.58 -5.02 -16.08
N HIS A 10 -2.32 -5.08 -15.65
CA HIS A 10 -1.31 -6.02 -16.11
C HIS A 10 -0.89 -7.03 -15.03
N TYR A 11 -1.78 -7.46 -14.13
CA TYR A 11 -1.51 -8.61 -13.24
C TYR A 11 -2.51 -9.78 -13.48
N GLU A 12 -2.01 -10.96 -13.89
CA GLU A 12 -2.65 -12.28 -14.07
C GLU A 12 -1.77 -13.43 -13.55
N ALA A 13 -2.35 -14.42 -12.86
CA ALA A 13 -1.67 -15.60 -12.29
C ALA A 13 -2.27 -16.94 -12.74
N ASN A 14 -2.53 -17.12 -14.03
CA ASN A 14 -2.88 -18.43 -14.54
C ASN A 14 -1.91 -18.80 -15.67
N GLU A 15 -1.25 -19.95 -15.53
CA GLU A 15 -0.32 -20.49 -16.54
C GLU A 15 -1.03 -21.22 -17.69
N PHE A 16 -2.36 -21.25 -17.77
CA PHE A 16 -3.06 -22.00 -18.82
C PHE A 16 -4.24 -21.23 -19.42
N GLU A 17 -4.13 -21.01 -20.73
CA GLU A 17 -5.19 -20.73 -21.70
C GLU A 17 -5.97 -19.40 -21.56
N ASP A 18 -5.32 -18.29 -21.94
CA ASP A 18 -5.76 -17.37 -23.00
C ASP A 18 -4.92 -16.09 -22.91
N ARG A 19 -4.00 -15.91 -23.87
CA ARG A 19 -3.06 -14.79 -23.88
C ARG A 19 -3.78 -13.47 -24.13
N THR A 20 -3.80 -12.61 -23.12
CA THR A 20 -3.79 -11.16 -23.34
C THR A 20 -2.44 -10.63 -22.89
N ASP A 21 -1.71 -10.09 -23.86
CA ASP A 21 -0.26 -10.24 -24.02
C ASP A 21 0.58 -9.14 -23.33
N ASP A 22 0.20 -8.66 -22.15
CA ASP A 22 0.96 -7.57 -21.49
C ASP A 22 1.10 -7.73 -19.97
N LEU A 23 1.01 -8.96 -19.49
CA LEU A 23 1.18 -9.31 -18.09
C LEU A 23 2.64 -9.66 -17.83
N ILE A 24 3.48 -8.68 -17.49
CA ILE A 24 4.90 -8.96 -17.20
C ILE A 24 4.99 -9.90 -15.99
N ASN A 25 5.13 -11.20 -16.25
CA ASN A 25 6.08 -12.20 -15.74
C ASN A 25 6.61 -12.09 -14.28
N VAL A 26 6.04 -11.30 -13.37
CA VAL A 26 6.56 -11.16 -11.99
C VAL A 26 6.37 -12.48 -11.22
N LEU A 27 5.23 -13.15 -11.42
CA LEU A 27 4.91 -14.41 -10.75
C LEU A 27 5.70 -15.59 -11.28
N THR A 28 6.02 -15.59 -12.58
CA THR A 28 6.85 -16.60 -13.23
C THR A 28 8.34 -16.37 -12.96
N THR A 29 8.76 -15.12 -12.75
CA THR A 29 10.18 -14.77 -12.52
C THR A 29 10.55 -14.73 -11.03
N ASN A 30 9.60 -14.46 -10.12
CA ASN A 30 9.86 -14.39 -8.69
C ASN A 30 8.77 -15.10 -7.86
N ARG A 31 9.16 -16.22 -7.23
CA ARG A 31 8.30 -17.01 -6.33
C ARG A 31 8.10 -16.39 -4.95
N ASN A 32 8.77 -15.27 -4.66
CA ASN A 32 8.79 -14.58 -3.38
C ASN A 32 8.47 -13.08 -3.61
N ALA A 33 7.18 -12.75 -3.67
CA ALA A 33 6.71 -11.38 -3.89
C ALA A 33 5.54 -11.00 -2.98
N VAL A 34 5.53 -9.72 -2.58
CA VAL A 34 4.37 -9.05 -1.99
C VAL A 34 3.94 -7.93 -2.94
N ILE A 35 2.64 -7.79 -3.15
CA ILE A 35 2.07 -6.62 -3.83
C ILE A 35 1.26 -5.77 -2.84
N VAL A 36 1.42 -4.45 -2.92
CA VAL A 36 0.65 -3.47 -2.15
C VAL A 36 -0.14 -2.60 -3.13
N MET A 37 -1.44 -2.43 -2.89
CA MET A 37 -2.34 -1.69 -3.78
C MET A 37 -3.27 -0.79 -2.98
N ASP A 38 -3.42 0.46 -3.44
CA ASP A 38 -4.45 1.36 -2.91
C ASP A 38 -5.84 0.75 -3.11
N SER A 39 -6.74 0.85 -2.13
CA SER A 39 -8.11 0.36 -2.31
C SER A 39 -8.92 1.22 -3.28
N ASP A 40 -8.62 2.53 -3.33
CA ASP A 40 -9.44 3.58 -3.94
C ASP A 40 -10.87 3.67 -3.40
N ILE A 41 -11.17 3.02 -2.29
CA ILE A 41 -12.50 3.03 -1.70
C ILE A 41 -12.77 4.39 -1.06
N ARG A 42 -13.85 5.05 -1.51
CA ARG A 42 -14.26 6.38 -1.03
C ARG A 42 -15.43 6.35 -0.02
N LYS A 43 -15.96 5.18 0.33
CA LYS A 43 -17.11 5.03 1.24
C LYS A 43 -17.20 3.65 1.87
N PRO A 44 -17.88 3.48 3.03
CA PRO A 44 -17.95 2.19 3.76
C PRO A 44 -18.42 0.98 2.96
N LYS A 45 -19.31 1.19 1.97
CA LYS A 45 -19.86 0.13 1.10
C LYS A 45 -19.22 0.12 -0.30
N GLY A 46 -18.13 0.86 -0.48
CA GLY A 46 -17.37 0.82 -1.72
C GLY A 46 -16.71 -0.53 -1.92
N ARG A 47 -16.53 -0.91 -3.18
CA ARG A 47 -15.86 -2.15 -3.56
C ARG A 47 -14.56 -1.80 -4.28
N ILE A 48 -13.55 -2.62 -4.09
CA ILE A 48 -12.37 -2.58 -4.97
C ILE A 48 -12.79 -2.93 -6.41
N ASN A 49 -12.10 -2.35 -7.38
CA ASN A 49 -12.40 -2.57 -8.78
C ASN A 49 -12.06 -4.01 -9.22
N LYS A 50 -12.63 -4.43 -10.37
CA LYS A 50 -12.45 -5.79 -10.91
C LYS A 50 -10.98 -6.16 -11.10
N THR A 51 -10.18 -5.23 -11.58
CA THR A 51 -8.75 -5.41 -11.79
C THR A 51 -8.03 -5.79 -10.49
N LYS A 52 -8.20 -5.00 -9.41
CA LYS A 52 -7.59 -5.28 -8.10
C LYS A 52 -8.09 -6.60 -7.50
N MET A 53 -9.36 -6.96 -7.70
CA MET A 53 -9.86 -8.27 -7.28
C MET A 53 -9.17 -9.41 -8.02
N ARG A 54 -8.99 -9.28 -9.35
CA ARG A 54 -8.28 -10.26 -10.17
C ARG A 54 -6.84 -10.45 -9.66
N VAL A 55 -6.08 -9.35 -9.55
CA VAL A 55 -4.70 -9.35 -9.04
C VAL A 55 -4.59 -10.03 -7.67
N ARG A 56 -5.51 -9.69 -6.77
CA ARG A 56 -5.53 -10.27 -5.42
C ARG A 56 -5.73 -11.77 -5.47
N ASN A 57 -6.75 -12.25 -6.18
CA ASN A 57 -7.07 -13.67 -6.28
C ASN A 57 -5.89 -14.47 -6.85
N GLU A 58 -5.16 -13.85 -7.75
CA GLU A 58 -4.03 -14.41 -8.46
C GLU A 58 -2.78 -14.54 -7.60
N PHE A 59 -2.45 -13.50 -6.83
CA PHE A 59 -1.42 -13.59 -5.79
C PHE A 59 -1.79 -14.63 -4.74
N GLU A 60 -3.04 -14.64 -4.26
CA GLU A 60 -3.50 -15.61 -3.27
C GLU A 60 -3.43 -17.06 -3.80
N LYS A 61 -3.81 -17.31 -5.07
CA LYS A 61 -3.67 -18.62 -5.73
C LYS A 61 -2.21 -19.06 -5.85
N ALA A 62 -1.29 -18.13 -6.10
CA ALA A 62 0.14 -18.39 -6.15
C ALA A 62 0.78 -18.58 -4.76
N GLY A 63 0.02 -18.49 -3.67
CA GLY A 63 0.53 -18.57 -2.30
C GLY A 63 1.36 -17.35 -1.89
N LEU A 64 1.16 -16.22 -2.57
CA LEU A 64 1.83 -14.94 -2.35
C LEU A 64 0.92 -13.98 -1.61
N TYR A 65 1.54 -13.01 -0.93
CA TYR A 65 0.78 -12.05 -0.15
C TYR A 65 0.39 -10.80 -0.97
N CYS A 66 -0.89 -10.47 -0.92
CA CYS A 66 -1.46 -9.28 -1.51
C CYS A 66 -2.05 -8.38 -0.42
N TRP A 67 -1.53 -7.16 -0.30
CA TRP A 67 -2.02 -6.13 0.61
C TRP A 67 -2.80 -5.07 -0.15
N VAL A 68 -4.13 -5.12 -0.04
CA VAL A 68 -4.98 -3.99 -0.43
C VAL A 68 -5.16 -3.08 0.78
N THR A 69 -4.86 -1.80 0.63
CA THR A 69 -4.94 -0.85 1.75
C THR A 69 -6.34 -0.82 2.36
N LYS A 70 -6.43 -0.70 3.68
CA LYS A 70 -7.71 -0.51 4.38
C LYS A 70 -8.21 0.92 4.26
N GLY A 71 -7.27 1.87 4.15
CA GLY A 71 -7.53 3.26 3.76
C GLY A 71 -7.82 3.36 2.27
N LYS A 72 -8.13 4.56 1.79
CA LYS A 72 -8.30 4.83 0.36
C LYS A 72 -6.98 4.64 -0.40
N GLU A 73 -5.90 5.18 0.15
CA GLU A 73 -4.53 5.27 -0.37
C GLU A 73 -3.55 4.84 0.73
N ILE A 74 -2.32 4.45 0.36
CA ILE A 74 -1.28 4.04 1.32
C ILE A 74 -0.91 5.18 2.29
N GLU A 75 -1.03 6.43 1.86
CA GLU A 75 -0.78 7.60 2.70
C GLU A 75 -1.80 7.77 3.83
N ASN A 76 -2.99 7.14 3.76
CA ASN A 76 -3.94 7.16 4.87
C ASN A 76 -3.42 6.42 6.12
N TYR A 77 -2.33 5.66 6.01
CA TYR A 77 -1.66 5.06 7.16
C TYR A 77 -0.70 6.01 7.90
N LEU A 78 -0.42 7.20 7.35
CA LEU A 78 0.40 8.19 8.04
C LEU A 78 -0.35 8.76 9.24
N SER A 79 0.29 8.72 10.40
CA SER A 79 -0.31 9.24 11.63
C SER A 79 -0.34 10.78 11.61
N ALA A 80 -1.43 11.34 12.13
CA ALA A 80 -1.58 12.79 12.27
C ALA A 80 -0.44 13.40 13.09
N GLU A 81 0.02 12.67 14.11
CA GLU A 81 1.12 13.04 14.98
C GLU A 81 2.44 13.17 14.20
N ALA A 82 2.79 12.17 13.38
CA ALA A 82 4.02 12.24 12.57
C ALA A 82 3.99 13.42 11.59
N ILE A 83 2.84 13.67 10.96
CA ILE A 83 2.66 14.81 10.05
C ILE A 83 2.72 16.13 10.82
N SER A 84 2.06 16.20 11.99
CA SER A 84 2.03 17.38 12.86
C SER A 84 3.43 17.78 13.30
N ASN A 85 4.23 16.81 13.76
CA ASN A 85 5.62 17.00 14.15
C ASN A 85 6.49 17.45 12.96
N ALA A 86 6.29 16.83 11.79
CA ALA A 86 7.05 17.17 10.59
C ALA A 86 6.80 18.62 10.13
N PHE A 87 5.56 19.10 10.19
CA PHE A 87 5.17 20.40 9.65
C PHE A 87 4.97 21.50 10.71
N GLY A 88 5.10 21.20 12.00
CA GLY A 88 4.87 22.16 13.09
C GLY A 88 3.42 22.65 13.13
N THR A 89 2.47 21.73 12.92
CA THR A 89 1.02 22.02 12.89
C THR A 89 0.28 21.04 13.81
N THR A 90 -1.02 21.22 13.98
CA THR A 90 -1.90 20.26 14.66
C THR A 90 -2.95 19.76 13.68
N LEU A 91 -2.90 18.48 13.36
CA LEU A 91 -3.87 17.83 12.48
C LEU A 91 -4.66 16.75 13.22
N GLN A 92 -5.90 16.56 12.80
CA GLN A 92 -6.68 15.37 13.15
C GLN A 92 -6.26 14.21 12.24
N GLN A 93 -6.48 12.97 12.67
CA GLN A 93 -6.18 11.80 11.84
C GLN A 93 -6.99 11.83 10.55
N VAL A 94 -6.32 11.55 9.43
CA VAL A 94 -6.99 11.40 8.13
C VAL A 94 -8.02 10.29 8.20
N GLU A 95 -9.22 10.57 7.72
CA GLU A 95 -10.29 9.60 7.75
C GLU A 95 -10.04 8.47 6.75
N ARG A 96 -10.55 7.28 7.06
CA ARG A 96 -10.26 6.04 6.31
C ARG A 96 -10.47 6.16 4.80
N TYR A 97 -11.50 6.88 4.37
CA TYR A 97 -11.89 7.00 2.96
C TYR A 97 -11.59 8.37 2.35
N GLU A 98 -10.92 9.24 3.09
CA GLU A 98 -10.55 10.58 2.67
C GLU A 98 -9.38 10.55 1.68
N LEU A 99 -9.40 11.45 0.71
CA LEU A 99 -8.31 11.62 -0.26
C LEU A 99 -7.14 12.33 0.43
N PHE A 100 -5.99 11.65 0.55
CA PHE A 100 -4.87 12.18 1.33
C PHE A 100 -4.34 13.51 0.79
N PRO A 101 -4.22 13.73 -0.54
CA PRO A 101 -3.86 15.04 -1.10
C PRO A 101 -4.76 16.19 -0.66
N GLU A 102 -6.08 15.97 -0.52
CA GLU A 102 -7.01 16.99 -0.04
C GLU A 102 -6.79 17.26 1.45
N TYR A 103 -6.65 16.19 2.25
CA TYR A 103 -6.35 16.27 3.68
C TYR A 103 -5.06 17.08 3.97
N ILE A 104 -3.97 16.76 3.28
CA ILE A 104 -2.66 17.38 3.54
C ILE A 104 -2.52 18.77 2.92
N SER A 105 -3.38 19.15 1.96
CA SER A 105 -3.29 20.43 1.22
C SER A 105 -3.32 21.66 2.13
N LYS A 106 -3.97 21.56 3.30
CA LYS A 106 -4.02 22.60 4.34
C LYS A 106 -2.64 22.91 4.93
N THR A 107 -1.74 21.93 4.92
CA THR A 107 -0.41 22.00 5.52
C THR A 107 0.68 22.06 4.45
N CYS A 108 0.52 21.30 3.36
CA CYS A 108 1.47 21.20 2.26
C CYS A 108 0.76 21.38 0.92
N LYS A 109 0.88 22.58 0.34
CA LYS A 109 0.40 22.83 -1.02
C LYS A 109 1.23 22.06 -2.04
N ASN A 110 0.57 21.58 -3.10
CA ASN A 110 1.16 20.83 -4.20
C ASN A 110 1.85 19.52 -3.75
N PHE A 111 1.22 18.81 -2.80
CA PHE A 111 1.71 17.53 -2.28
C PHE A 111 2.09 16.53 -3.39
N GLU A 112 1.27 16.41 -4.44
CA GLU A 112 1.50 15.49 -5.57
C GLU A 112 2.89 15.65 -6.22
N ASN A 113 3.39 16.89 -6.32
CA ASN A 113 4.70 17.18 -6.91
C ASN A 113 5.85 17.06 -5.89
N LYS A 114 5.53 16.85 -4.61
CA LYS A 114 6.47 16.88 -3.49
C LYS A 114 6.45 15.59 -2.67
N LYS A 115 5.83 14.51 -3.16
CA LYS A 115 5.65 13.25 -2.40
C LYS A 115 6.95 12.76 -1.77
N VAL A 116 8.04 12.78 -2.53
CA VAL A 116 9.35 12.33 -2.05
C VAL A 116 9.87 13.22 -0.91
N ASP A 117 9.80 14.53 -1.06
CA ASP A 117 10.27 15.48 -0.04
C ASP A 117 9.39 15.43 1.22
N VAL A 118 8.09 15.30 1.05
CA VAL A 118 7.13 15.13 2.14
C VAL A 118 7.39 13.82 2.88
N ALA A 119 7.62 12.71 2.16
CA ALA A 119 7.96 11.42 2.76
C ALA A 119 9.27 11.51 3.56
N ARG A 120 10.33 12.10 2.99
CA ARG A 120 11.60 12.33 3.70
C ARG A 120 11.42 13.17 4.97
N LYS A 121 10.53 14.16 4.91
CA LYS A 121 10.25 15.05 6.04
C LYS A 121 9.43 14.38 7.15
N ILE A 122 8.48 13.50 6.80
CA ILE A 122 7.62 12.80 7.76
C ILE A 122 8.33 11.57 8.35
N SER A 123 9.14 10.85 7.56
CA SER A 123 9.73 9.56 7.95
C SER A 123 10.44 9.55 9.32
N PRO A 124 11.21 10.59 9.73
CA PRO A 124 11.85 10.61 11.05
C PRO A 124 10.88 10.61 12.24
N TYR A 125 9.62 10.99 12.02
CA TYR A 125 8.59 11.11 13.04
C TYR A 125 7.64 9.90 13.07
N ILE A 126 7.81 8.94 12.16
CA ILE A 126 7.02 7.70 12.16
C ILE A 126 7.58 6.79 13.26
N THR A 127 6.75 6.50 14.26
CA THR A 127 7.12 5.62 15.37
C THR A 127 6.12 4.48 15.50
N TYR A 128 6.52 3.39 16.17
CA TYR A 128 5.59 2.30 16.47
C TYR A 128 4.35 2.82 17.22
N ASN A 129 4.53 3.66 18.24
CA ASN A 129 3.45 4.13 19.10
C ASN A 129 2.41 4.95 18.34
N ASN A 130 2.84 5.86 17.46
CA ASN A 130 1.90 6.69 16.69
C ASN A 130 1.30 5.98 15.47
N SER A 131 1.84 4.81 15.08
CA SER A 131 1.42 4.09 13.86
C SER A 131 0.65 2.80 14.16
N VAL A 132 0.84 2.18 15.32
CA VAL A 132 0.28 0.86 15.65
C VAL A 132 -1.25 0.82 15.63
N GLY A 133 -1.91 1.91 15.99
CA GLY A 133 -3.37 2.04 16.01
C GLY A 133 -4.00 2.42 14.67
N ILE A 134 -3.19 2.68 13.63
CA ILE A 134 -3.70 3.16 12.35
C ILE A 134 -4.20 2.00 11.51
N LEU A 135 -5.53 1.91 11.39
CA LEU A 135 -6.27 0.99 10.52
C LEU A 135 -5.93 -0.50 10.73
N ASP A 136 -5.09 -1.07 9.88
CA ASP A 136 -4.56 -2.44 9.93
C ASP A 136 -3.07 -2.45 9.56
N LEU A 137 -2.37 -1.32 9.78
CA LEU A 137 -0.97 -1.16 9.41
C LEU A 137 -0.09 -2.20 10.11
N LYS A 138 -0.26 -2.33 11.43
CA LYS A 138 0.50 -3.29 12.24
C LYS A 138 0.36 -4.71 11.68
N ASP A 139 -0.87 -5.15 11.47
CA ASP A 139 -1.17 -6.51 11.03
C ASP A 139 -0.63 -6.75 9.61
N SER A 140 -0.75 -5.76 8.72
CA SER A 140 -0.25 -5.86 7.35
C SER A 140 1.27 -5.89 7.29
N VAL A 141 1.96 -5.01 8.03
CA VAL A 141 3.43 -5.02 8.12
C VAL A 141 3.94 -6.32 8.74
N LEU A 142 3.28 -6.83 9.78
CA LEU A 142 3.63 -8.13 10.38
C LEU A 142 3.47 -9.28 9.39
N LYS A 143 2.40 -9.29 8.59
CA LYS A 143 2.23 -10.29 7.51
C LYS A 143 3.36 -10.22 6.50
N VAL A 144 3.73 -9.03 6.03
CA VAL A 144 4.88 -8.85 5.13
C VAL A 144 6.17 -9.35 5.78
N TYR A 145 6.41 -9.02 7.05
CA TYR A 145 7.57 -9.51 7.79
C TYR A 145 7.62 -11.04 7.84
N PHE A 146 6.50 -11.71 8.15
CA PHE A 146 6.44 -13.16 8.21
C PHE A 146 6.63 -13.81 6.83
N GLU A 147 6.12 -13.22 5.76
CA GLU A 147 6.40 -13.68 4.39
C GLU A 147 7.90 -13.58 4.07
N ILE A 148 8.54 -12.45 4.38
CA ILE A 148 9.97 -12.26 4.18
C ILE A 148 10.78 -13.28 5.01
N LYS A 149 10.39 -13.54 6.26
CA LYS A 149 11.02 -14.57 7.10
C LYS A 149 10.82 -15.98 6.53
N ARG A 150 9.63 -16.30 6.02
CA ARG A 150 9.33 -17.59 5.36
C ARG A 150 10.25 -17.81 4.15
N TRP A 151 10.54 -16.75 3.40
CA TRP A 151 11.43 -16.82 2.24
C TRP A 151 12.92 -16.94 2.60
N ASN A 152 13.30 -16.56 3.82
CA ASN A 152 14.68 -16.54 4.30
C ASN A 152 14.84 -17.35 5.61
N PRO A 153 14.64 -18.69 5.59
CA PRO A 153 14.60 -19.52 6.79
C PRO A 153 15.96 -19.68 7.51
N GLY A 154 17.06 -19.18 6.94
CA GLY A 154 18.42 -19.34 7.46
C GLY A 154 19.04 -18.12 8.16
N GLU A 155 18.35 -16.97 8.22
CA GLU A 155 18.85 -15.77 8.92
C GLU A 155 18.16 -15.63 10.28
N VAL A 156 18.81 -16.19 11.31
CA VAL A 156 18.49 -16.04 12.74
C VAL A 156 19.67 -15.40 13.44
#